data_AF-X1K2Z1-F1
#
_entry.id   AF-X1K2Z1-F1
#
_cell.length_a   1.000
_cell.length_b   1.000
_cell.length_c   1.000
_cell.angle_alpha   90.00
_cell.angle_beta   90.00
_cell.angle_gamma   90.00
#
_symmetry.space_group_name_H-M   'P 1'
#
loop_
_entity.id
_entity.type
_entity.pdbx_description
1 polymer ?
#
loop_
_entity_poly.entity_id
_entity_poly.type
_entity_poly.pdbx_seq_one_letter_code
_entity_poly.pdbx_strand_id
1 'polypeptide(L)' 'ASSGFGVDTNKVTLISRDGKVENLPLLTKREVADKILDKVVEFLAKKGS' A
#
# COMPACT_ATOMS: atom_id res chain seq x y z
N ALA A 1 -6.59 -19.76 2.08
CA ALA A 1 -5.44 -19.59 1.16
C ALA A 1 -5.85 -18.56 0.12
N SER A 2 -5.32 -17.33 0.22
CA SER A 2 -5.88 -16.17 -0.51
C SER A 2 -4.79 -15.18 -0.97
N SER A 3 -3.54 -15.61 -1.11
CA SER A 3 -2.45 -14.80 -1.69
C SER A 3 -1.47 -15.66 -2.49
N GLY A 4 -1.99 -16.42 -3.46
CA GLY A 4 -1.21 -17.27 -4.39
C GLY A 4 -1.14 -16.69 -5.81
N PHE A 5 -0.46 -17.36 -6.73
CA PHE A 5 -0.50 -16.96 -8.14
C PHE A 5 -1.92 -17.12 -8.72
N GLY A 6 -2.40 -16.12 -9.46
CA GLY A 6 -3.73 -16.14 -10.09
C GLY A 6 -4.91 -15.72 -9.20
N VAL A 7 -4.69 -15.34 -7.93
CA VAL A 7 -5.75 -14.78 -7.08
C VAL A 7 -5.80 -13.27 -7.18
N ASP A 8 -6.94 -12.65 -6.83
CA ASP A 8 -7.12 -11.21 -6.98
C ASP A 8 -6.69 -10.36 -5.79
N THR A 9 -5.98 -10.96 -4.84
CA THR A 9 -5.66 -10.36 -3.55
C THR A 9 -4.16 -10.39 -3.25
N ASN A 10 -3.69 -9.32 -2.62
CA ASN A 10 -2.32 -9.11 -2.20
C ASN A 10 -2.26 -8.90 -0.68
N LYS A 11 -1.16 -9.37 -0.07
CA LYS A 11 -0.76 -9.01 1.30
C LYS A 11 0.43 -8.08 1.21
N VAL A 12 0.30 -6.86 1.74
CA VAL A 12 1.25 -5.76 1.48
C VAL A 12 1.73 -5.13 2.78
N THR A 13 3.02 -4.80 2.82
CA THR A 13 3.64 -3.99 3.87
C THR A 13 4.21 -2.74 3.21
N LEU A 14 3.80 -1.56 3.68
CA LEU A 14 4.33 -0.27 3.23
C LEU A 14 5.43 0.19 4.18
N ILE A 15 6.56 0.63 3.63
CA ILE A 15 7.73 1.09 4.38
C ILE A 15 8.08 2.49 3.87
N SER A 16 8.02 3.50 4.74
CA SER A 16 8.39 4.87 4.40
C SER A 16 9.83 5.20 4.76
N ARG A 17 10.33 6.33 4.23
CA ARG A 17 11.73 6.76 4.39
C ARG A 17 12.14 7.04 5.84
N ASP A 18 11.21 7.45 6.67
CA ASP A 18 11.38 7.66 8.12
C ASP A 18 11.41 6.34 8.91
N GLY A 19 11.33 5.19 8.22
CA GLY A 19 11.33 3.86 8.84
C GLY A 19 9.97 3.43 9.38
N LYS A 20 8.90 4.21 9.17
CA LYS A 20 7.55 3.76 9.56
C LYS A 20 7.10 2.60 8.66
N VAL A 21 6.60 1.56 9.32
CA VAL A 21 6.09 0.34 8.69
C VAL A 21 4.58 0.24 8.93
N GLU A 22 3.82 0.05 7.86
CA GLU A 22 2.37 -0.14 7.91
C GLU A 22 2.00 -1.45 7.23
N ASN A 23 1.43 -2.38 7.99
CA ASN A 23 0.93 -3.64 7.45
C ASN A 23 -0.52 -3.47 7.03
N LEU A 24 -0.79 -3.69 5.74
CA LEU A 24 -2.16 -3.72 5.25
C LEU A 24 -2.77 -5.10 5.47
N PRO A 25 -4.10 -5.18 5.72
CA PRO A 25 -4.79 -6.46 5.68
C PRO A 25 -4.67 -7.09 4.29
N LEU A 26 -5.13 -8.34 4.14
CA LEU A 26 -5.26 -8.93 2.83
C LEU A 26 -6.34 -8.17 2.04
N LEU A 27 -5.97 -7.62 0.88
CA LEU A 27 -6.81 -6.74 0.09
C LEU A 27 -6.78 -7.15 -1.38
N THR A 28 -7.77 -6.75 -2.16
CA THR A 28 -7.72 -6.94 -3.62
C THR A 28 -6.59 -6.11 -4.23
N LYS A 29 -6.10 -6.52 -5.41
CA LYS A 29 -5.08 -5.75 -6.14
C LYS A 29 -5.53 -4.32 -6.41
N ARG A 30 -6.82 -4.13 -6.70
CA ARG A 30 -7.41 -2.80 -6.94
C ARG A 30 -7.35 -1.93 -5.69
N GLU A 31 -7.79 -2.46 -4.54
CA GLU A 31 -7.76 -1.74 -3.26
C GLU A 31 -6.32 -1.41 -2.82
N VAL A 32 -5.37 -2.32 -3.07
CA VAL A 32 -3.95 -2.05 -2.83
C VAL A 32 -3.45 -0.90 -3.70
N ALA A 33 -3.83 -0.85 -4.98
CA ALA A 33 -3.43 0.23 -5.88
C ALA A 33 -3.96 1.59 -5.41
N ASP A 34 -5.23 1.66 -4.98
CA ASP A 34 -5.82 2.89 -4.45
C ASP A 34 -5.07 3.35 -3.17
N LYS A 35 -4.80 2.44 -2.23
CA LYS A 35 -4.03 2.76 -1.02
C LYS A 35 -2.62 3.26 -1.30
N ILE A 36 -1.93 2.70 -2.29
CA ILE A 36 -0.61 3.17 -2.70
C ILE A 36 -0.70 4.60 -3.23
N LEU A 37 -1.70 4.88 -4.08
CA LEU A 37 -1.90 6.21 -4.66
C LEU A 37 -2.17 7.26 -3.57
N ASP A 38 -3.04 6.94 -2.60
CA ASP A 38 -3.32 7.83 -1.46
C ASP A 38 -2.03 8.20 -0.71
N LYS A 39 -1.17 7.22 -0.41
CA LYS A 39 0.12 7.47 0.26
C LYS A 39 1.08 8.31 -0.56
N VAL A 40 1.10 8.15 -1.88
CA VAL A 40 1.92 8.98 -2.78
C VAL A 40 1.43 10.42 -2.75
N VAL A 41 0.11 10.65 -2.82
CA VAL A 41 -0.48 12.00 -2.74
C VAL A 41 -0.14 12.66 -1.41
N GLU A 42 -0.33 11.96 -0.28
CA GLU A 42 0.06 12.45 1.05
C GLU A 42 1.55 12.80 1.13
N PHE A 43 2.42 11.94 0.57
CA PHE A 43 3.86 12.14 0.58
C PHE A 43 4.27 13.38 -0.23
N LEU A 44 3.68 13.57 -1.42
CA LEU A 44 3.96 14.73 -2.27
C LEU A 44 3.48 16.03 -1.62
N ALA A 45 2.31 16.02 -0.98
CA ALA A 45 1.79 17.19 -0.26
C ALA A 45 2.73 17.63 0.89
N LYS A 46 3.28 16.67 1.66
CA LYS A 46 4.22 16.96 2.76
C LYS A 46 5.58 17.49 2.30
N LYS A 47 6.02 17.16 1.08
CA LYS A 47 7.32 17.60 0.54
C LYS A 47 7.30 19.03 -0.01
N GLY A 48 6.12 19.55 -0.34
CA GLY A 48 5.94 20.92 -0.85
C GLY A 48 5.67 21.97 0.23
N SER A 49 5.62 21.58 1.51
CA SER A 49 5.45 22.47 2.67
C SER A 49 6.77 22.77 3.35
#